data_AF-A0A3L5TS40-F1
#
_entry.id   AF-A0A3L5TS40-F1
#
_cell.length_a   1.000
_cell.length_b   1.000
_cell.length_c   1.000
_cell.angle_alpha   90.00
_cell.angle_beta   90.00
_cell.angle_gamma   90.00
#
_symmetry.space_group_name_H-M   'P 1'
#
loop_
_entity.id
_entity.type
_entity.pdbx_description
1 polymer ?
#
loop_
_entity_poly.entity_id
_entity_poly.type
_entity_poly.pdbx_seq_one_letter_code
_entity_poly.pdbx_strand_id
1 'polypeptide(L)'
;LDVVDPDLLGTEKDNLADPVNTGSYLFKATSNDDTRALTLNILVRDFKSPSSLYFRAHPTFLKCVQAAMTQLRNADKQVKVKQGFQTLSDVGSGVTDRDNYLRSGAGITLEFKAGVTGAIDDIVTAVLKTCPVPMMKMERDIGVEKLADSVHVHMKGADHDSGPTFTGISDPQTPIAAGLDPQKIPDCSNLKTVANGAYYPGGYDDPTQVVGVVDEPVDRTMTVDANRLVQYLGVNKER
;
A
#
# COMPACT_ATOMS: atom_id res chain seq x y z
N LEU A 1 16.46 14.01 8.74
CA LEU A 1 15.52 14.36 7.69
C LEU A 1 14.54 15.23 8.41
N ASP A 2 14.66 16.51 8.12
CA ASP A 2 13.86 17.51 8.79
C ASP A 2 12.62 17.72 7.93
N VAL A 3 11.46 17.70 8.58
CA VAL A 3 10.20 18.01 7.90
C VAL A 3 10.18 19.50 7.64
N VAL A 4 9.82 19.89 6.42
CA VAL A 4 9.79 21.27 5.96
C VAL A 4 8.35 21.67 5.69
N ASP A 5 7.98 22.84 6.20
CA ASP A 5 6.73 23.48 5.83
C ASP A 5 6.85 24.05 4.39
N PRO A 6 6.04 23.57 3.42
CA PRO A 6 6.09 24.05 2.04
C PRO A 6 5.84 25.55 1.90
N ASP A 7 5.09 26.18 2.81
CA ASP A 7 4.77 27.61 2.74
C ASP A 7 6.00 28.50 2.98
N LEU A 8 7.05 27.95 3.59
CA LEU A 8 8.33 28.64 3.79
C LEU A 8 9.22 28.65 2.53
N LEU A 9 8.82 27.95 1.46
CA LEU A 9 9.64 27.76 0.25
C LEU A 9 9.31 28.75 -0.89
N GLY A 10 8.37 29.67 -0.68
CA GLY A 10 8.00 30.68 -1.67
C GLY A 10 7.53 30.04 -2.98
N THR A 11 8.16 30.38 -4.10
CA THR A 11 7.81 29.86 -5.43
C THR A 11 8.22 28.40 -5.65
N GLU A 12 9.17 27.88 -4.86
CA GLU A 12 9.63 26.49 -4.98
C GLU A 12 8.55 25.49 -4.53
N LYS A 13 7.55 25.94 -3.77
CA LYS A 13 6.46 25.09 -3.28
C LYS A 13 5.66 24.42 -4.40
N ASP A 14 5.52 25.08 -5.56
CA ASP A 14 4.77 24.54 -6.71
C ASP A 14 5.57 23.41 -7.39
N ASN A 15 6.90 23.56 -7.41
CA ASN A 15 7.81 22.52 -7.90
C ASN A 15 7.77 21.26 -7.02
N LEU A 16 7.49 21.45 -5.73
CA LEU A 16 7.45 20.45 -4.68
C LEU A 16 6.02 20.19 -4.18
N ALA A 17 4.99 20.45 -4.98
CA ALA A 17 3.60 20.25 -4.58
C ALA A 17 3.27 18.75 -4.37
N ASP A 18 2.19 18.47 -3.63
CA ASP A 18 1.54 17.15 -3.57
C ASP A 18 0.33 17.18 -4.52
N PRO A 19 0.52 16.99 -5.84
CA PRO A 19 -0.53 17.23 -6.83
C PRO A 19 -1.73 16.28 -6.69
N VAL A 20 -1.58 15.15 -6.00
CA VAL A 20 -2.68 14.20 -5.78
C VAL A 20 -3.18 14.19 -4.33
N ASN A 21 -2.77 15.13 -3.47
CA ASN A 21 -3.23 15.22 -2.09
C ASN A 21 -3.15 13.89 -1.33
N THR A 22 -1.95 13.32 -1.31
CA THR A 22 -1.65 12.07 -0.59
C THR A 22 -1.35 12.28 0.89
N GLY A 23 -1.12 13.52 1.31
CA GLY A 23 -0.75 13.84 2.69
C GLY A 23 0.71 13.48 2.99
N SER A 24 1.56 13.46 1.96
CA SER A 24 2.98 13.16 2.11
C SER A 24 3.73 14.32 2.77
N TYR A 25 4.70 13.98 3.62
CA TYR A 25 5.55 14.98 4.26
C TYR A 25 6.64 15.43 3.29
N LEU A 26 6.93 16.73 3.31
CA LEU A 26 8.08 17.29 2.60
C LEU A 26 9.30 17.24 3.52
N PHE A 27 10.40 16.67 3.03
CA PHE A 27 11.66 16.55 3.74
C PHE A 27 12.75 17.33 3.03
N LYS A 28 13.72 17.81 3.80
CA LYS A 28 15.03 18.26 3.29
C LYS A 28 16.08 17.17 3.50
N ALA A 29 16.85 16.89 2.46
CA ALA A 29 18.01 16.01 2.47
C ALA A 29 19.18 16.64 1.72
N THR A 30 20.34 16.63 2.35
CA THR A 30 21.62 17.00 1.72
C THR A 30 22.32 15.75 1.18
N SER A 31 23.44 15.93 0.48
CA SER A 31 24.29 14.80 0.06
C SER A 31 24.79 13.95 1.24
N ASN A 32 24.92 14.53 2.44
CA ASN A 32 25.27 13.78 3.65
C ASN A 32 24.14 12.83 4.11
N ASP A 33 22.91 13.06 3.65
CA ASP A 33 21.77 12.20 3.95
C ASP A 33 21.57 11.08 2.93
N ASP A 34 22.34 11.04 1.83
CA ASP A 34 22.13 10.10 0.72
C ASP A 34 22.19 8.62 1.14
N THR A 35 23.05 8.30 2.10
CA THR A 35 23.19 6.94 2.67
C THR A 35 22.24 6.67 3.83
N ARG A 36 21.42 7.65 4.22
CA ARG A 36 20.44 7.48 5.28
C ARG A 36 19.32 6.58 4.77
N ALA A 37 18.97 5.58 5.60
CA ALA A 37 17.84 4.72 5.34
C ALA A 37 16.54 5.53 5.46
N LEU A 38 15.77 5.59 4.37
CA LEU A 38 14.37 6.01 4.38
C LEU A 38 13.50 4.85 4.89
N THR A 39 13.83 3.63 4.46
CA THR A 39 13.40 2.34 5.01
C THR A 39 14.57 1.36 4.97
N LEU A 40 14.42 0.14 5.51
CA LEU A 40 15.53 -0.84 5.53
C LEU A 40 16.09 -1.19 4.14
N ASN A 41 15.27 -1.11 3.09
CA ASN A 41 15.66 -1.45 1.71
C ASN A 41 15.71 -0.23 0.77
N ILE A 42 15.39 0.98 1.25
CA ILE A 42 15.36 2.20 0.44
C ILE A 42 16.20 3.27 1.12
N LEU A 43 17.27 3.70 0.47
CA LEU A 43 18.05 4.86 0.91
C LEU A 43 17.43 6.15 0.36
N VAL A 44 17.73 7.26 1.01
CA VAL A 44 17.29 8.59 0.55
C VAL A 44 17.70 8.83 -0.90
N ARG A 45 18.94 8.53 -1.29
CA ARG A 45 19.43 8.73 -2.67
C ARG A 45 18.70 7.89 -3.72
N ASP A 46 18.15 6.75 -3.33
CA ASP A 46 17.46 5.84 -4.26
C ASP A 46 16.04 6.33 -4.54
N PHE A 47 15.52 7.21 -3.69
CA PHE A 47 14.14 7.69 -3.75
C PHE A 47 14.00 9.18 -4.05
N LYS A 48 14.90 10.04 -3.54
CA LYS A 48 14.79 11.49 -3.77
C LYS A 48 15.12 11.84 -5.21
N SER A 49 14.65 13.01 -5.63
CA SER A 49 15.09 13.59 -6.91
C SER A 49 16.61 13.89 -6.87
N PRO A 50 17.35 13.60 -7.94
CA PRO A 50 18.76 13.97 -8.04
C PRO A 50 18.96 15.49 -8.18
N SER A 51 17.95 16.22 -8.68
CA SER A 51 18.04 17.65 -8.95
C SER A 51 17.62 18.52 -7.75
N SER A 52 17.04 17.93 -6.70
CA SER A 52 16.50 18.66 -5.55
C SER A 52 17.07 18.21 -4.20
N LEU A 53 17.16 19.16 -3.29
CA LEU A 53 17.43 18.94 -1.86
C LEU A 53 16.16 18.58 -1.09
N TYR A 54 15.00 18.71 -1.72
CA TYR A 54 13.72 18.43 -1.10
C TYR A 54 13.04 17.25 -1.78
N PHE A 55 12.32 16.46 -1.00
CA PHE A 55 11.51 15.38 -1.54
C PHE A 55 10.31 15.10 -0.64
N ARG A 56 9.22 14.65 -1.25
CA ARG A 56 8.05 14.18 -0.51
C ARG A 56 8.12 12.69 -0.28
N ALA A 57 7.66 12.24 0.88
CA ALA A 57 7.56 10.83 1.21
C ALA A 57 6.35 10.57 2.11
N HIS A 58 5.49 9.62 1.72
CA HIS A 58 4.39 9.17 2.58
C HIS A 58 4.81 7.95 3.43
N PRO A 59 4.82 8.05 4.78
CA PRO A 59 5.40 7.02 5.65
C PRO A 59 4.74 5.65 5.52
N THR A 60 3.42 5.58 5.45
CA THR A 60 2.72 4.30 5.34
C THR A 60 2.90 3.66 3.97
N PHE A 61 3.00 4.47 2.92
CA PHE A 61 3.30 3.99 1.58
C PHE A 61 4.71 3.39 1.52
N LEU A 62 5.71 4.08 2.08
CA LEU A 62 7.07 3.55 2.13
C LEU A 62 7.16 2.28 2.97
N LYS A 63 6.40 2.17 4.06
CA LYS A 63 6.31 0.94 4.87
C LYS A 63 5.75 -0.24 4.08
N CYS A 64 4.71 -0.02 3.27
CA CYS A 64 4.13 -1.12 2.49
C CYS A 64 5.05 -1.56 1.34
N VAL A 65 5.70 -0.61 0.65
CA VAL A 65 6.72 -0.90 -0.36
C VAL A 65 7.90 -1.66 0.27
N GLN A 66 8.35 -1.24 1.44
CA GLN A 66 9.38 -1.93 2.22
C GLN A 66 8.98 -3.39 2.51
N ALA A 67 7.73 -3.65 2.87
CA ALA A 67 7.23 -5.01 3.12
C ALA A 67 7.29 -5.85 1.84
N ALA A 68 6.84 -5.32 0.69
CA ALA A 68 6.94 -5.99 -0.60
C ALA A 68 8.40 -6.33 -0.96
N MET A 69 9.31 -5.36 -0.83
CA MET A 69 10.74 -5.57 -1.09
C MET A 69 11.36 -6.60 -0.14
N THR A 70 10.90 -6.66 1.12
CA THR A 70 11.37 -7.65 2.10
C THR A 70 10.89 -9.06 1.73
N GLN A 71 9.63 -9.20 1.34
CA GLN A 71 9.09 -10.48 0.87
C GLN A 71 9.86 -11.01 -0.34
N LEU A 72 10.14 -10.15 -1.31
CA LEU A 72 10.94 -10.50 -2.49
C LEU A 72 12.39 -10.87 -2.13
N ARG A 73 13.01 -10.11 -1.21
CA ARG A 73 14.36 -10.42 -0.71
C ARG A 73 14.42 -11.79 -0.02
N ASN A 74 13.40 -12.15 0.76
CA ASN A 74 13.32 -13.47 1.42
C ASN A 74 13.16 -14.63 0.42
N ALA A 75 12.77 -14.33 -0.82
CA ALA A 75 12.68 -15.29 -1.93
C ALA A 75 13.86 -15.16 -2.90
N ASP A 76 14.97 -14.52 -2.49
CA ASP A 76 16.18 -14.26 -3.30
C ASP A 76 15.94 -13.42 -4.57
N LYS A 77 14.82 -12.70 -4.65
CA LYS A 77 14.42 -11.85 -5.78
C LYS A 77 14.66 -10.38 -5.48
N GLN A 78 15.92 -9.95 -5.37
CA GLN A 78 16.21 -8.56 -4.97
C GLN A 78 15.75 -7.53 -6.01
N VAL A 79 14.99 -6.54 -5.54
CA VAL A 79 14.56 -5.37 -6.32
C VAL A 79 15.29 -4.10 -5.88
N LYS A 80 15.26 -3.08 -6.73
CA LYS A 80 15.72 -1.72 -6.46
C LYS A 80 14.66 -0.72 -6.90
N VAL A 81 14.79 0.50 -6.38
CA VAL A 81 14.01 1.64 -6.86
C VAL A 81 14.58 2.07 -8.21
N LYS A 82 13.76 2.02 -9.26
CA LYS A 82 14.06 2.58 -10.58
C LYS A 82 13.83 4.09 -10.58
N GLN A 83 12.69 4.50 -10.01
CA GLN A 83 12.28 5.89 -9.89
C GLN A 83 11.53 6.08 -8.57
N GLY A 84 11.90 7.12 -7.82
CA GLY A 84 11.19 7.58 -6.62
C GLY A 84 10.56 8.95 -6.85
N PHE A 85 10.57 9.80 -5.83
CA PHE A 85 10.12 11.18 -5.91
C PHE A 85 10.76 11.94 -7.07
N GLN A 86 9.94 12.73 -7.77
CA GLN A 86 10.35 13.63 -8.83
C GLN A 86 9.78 15.02 -8.54
N THR A 87 10.49 16.08 -8.91
CA THR A 87 9.96 17.44 -8.90
C THR A 87 9.17 17.73 -10.18
N LEU A 88 8.41 18.84 -10.22
CA LEU A 88 7.80 19.29 -11.48
C LEU A 88 8.86 19.55 -12.56
N SER A 89 10.02 20.10 -12.17
CA SER A 89 11.15 20.31 -13.08
C SER A 89 11.75 19.02 -13.63
N ASP A 90 11.70 17.91 -12.90
CA ASP A 90 12.24 16.63 -13.38
C ASP A 90 11.36 15.99 -14.47
N VAL A 91 10.04 16.19 -14.39
CA VAL A 91 9.08 15.55 -15.30
C VAL A 91 8.76 16.40 -16.53
N GLY A 92 8.93 17.73 -16.44
CA GLY A 92 8.78 18.65 -17.57
C GLY A 92 7.35 18.88 -18.06
N SER A 93 7.22 19.40 -19.28
CA SER A 93 5.93 19.74 -19.92
C SER A 93 5.31 18.49 -20.57
N GLY A 94 4.53 17.74 -19.80
CA GLY A 94 3.89 16.50 -20.27
C GLY A 94 3.56 15.54 -19.13
N VAL A 95 3.21 16.09 -17.96
CA VAL A 95 3.04 15.36 -16.72
C VAL A 95 1.95 14.29 -16.89
N THR A 96 2.34 13.03 -16.74
CA THR A 96 1.40 11.91 -16.73
C THR A 96 0.81 11.68 -15.34
N ASP A 97 -0.24 10.88 -15.23
CA ASP A 97 -0.79 10.48 -13.91
C ASP A 97 0.27 9.81 -13.04
N ARG A 98 1.09 8.95 -13.64
CA ARG A 98 2.22 8.31 -12.96
C ARG A 98 3.19 9.35 -12.38
N ASP A 99 3.50 10.38 -13.15
CA ASP A 99 4.39 11.46 -12.72
C ASP A 99 3.79 12.24 -11.55
N ASN A 100 2.47 12.46 -11.54
CA ASN A 100 1.78 13.10 -10.41
C ASN A 100 1.92 12.29 -9.12
N TYR A 101 1.84 10.95 -9.17
CA TYR A 101 2.06 10.13 -7.97
C TYR A 101 3.52 10.12 -7.50
N LEU A 102 4.49 10.09 -8.43
CA LEU A 102 5.92 10.24 -8.10
C LEU A 102 6.17 11.60 -7.44
N ARG A 103 5.63 12.69 -8.00
CA ARG A 103 5.70 14.04 -7.43
C ARG A 103 5.04 14.18 -6.07
N SER A 104 4.01 13.38 -5.83
CA SER A 104 3.33 13.37 -4.53
C SER A 104 4.12 12.64 -3.45
N GLY A 105 5.27 12.01 -3.76
CA GLY A 105 6.04 11.26 -2.77
C GLY A 105 5.34 9.99 -2.28
N ALA A 106 4.30 9.58 -3.01
CA ALA A 106 3.45 8.43 -2.73
C ALA A 106 3.35 7.51 -3.96
N GLY A 107 4.32 7.61 -4.87
CA GLY A 107 4.53 6.74 -6.01
C GLY A 107 5.97 6.25 -6.05
N ILE A 108 6.20 5.05 -6.57
CA ILE A 108 7.53 4.47 -6.75
C ILE A 108 7.52 3.47 -7.91
N THR A 109 8.60 3.39 -8.66
CA THR A 109 8.80 2.37 -9.69
C THR A 109 9.90 1.41 -9.24
N LEU A 110 9.59 0.12 -9.23
CA LEU A 110 10.47 -0.96 -8.81
C LEU A 110 10.89 -1.81 -10.00
N GLU A 111 12.14 -2.27 -10.01
CA GLU A 111 12.65 -3.25 -10.97
C GLU A 111 13.61 -4.22 -10.28
N PHE A 112 13.88 -5.37 -10.89
CA PHE A 112 14.90 -6.29 -10.39
C PHE A 112 16.29 -5.67 -10.47
N LYS A 113 17.15 -6.00 -9.50
CA LYS A 113 18.57 -5.67 -9.60
C LYS A 113 19.20 -6.43 -10.77
N ALA A 114 20.24 -5.84 -11.36
CA ALA A 114 21.02 -6.50 -12.40
C ALA A 114 21.54 -7.86 -11.89
N GLY A 115 21.38 -8.90 -12.71
CA GLY A 115 21.78 -10.27 -12.37
C GLY A 115 20.77 -11.06 -11.53
N VAL A 116 19.64 -10.48 -11.14
CA VAL A 116 18.54 -11.20 -10.47
C VAL A 116 17.56 -11.71 -11.52
N THR A 117 17.31 -13.02 -11.52
CA THR A 117 16.27 -13.63 -12.36
C THR A 117 14.93 -13.60 -11.62
N GLY A 118 13.94 -12.90 -12.19
CA GLY A 118 12.58 -12.83 -11.65
C GLY A 118 11.59 -12.40 -12.72
N ALA A 119 10.32 -12.75 -12.54
CA ALA A 119 9.24 -12.26 -13.38
C ALA A 119 8.69 -10.96 -12.80
N ILE A 120 8.34 -9.97 -13.64
CA ILE A 120 7.74 -8.71 -13.16
C ILE A 120 6.47 -8.97 -12.33
N ASP A 121 5.75 -10.06 -12.62
CA ASP A 121 4.60 -10.52 -11.84
C ASP A 121 4.93 -10.92 -10.40
N ASP A 122 6.19 -11.27 -10.09
CA ASP A 122 6.61 -11.48 -8.71
C ASP A 122 6.57 -10.17 -7.92
N ILE A 123 6.99 -9.05 -8.55
CA ILE A 123 6.94 -7.72 -7.93
C ILE A 123 5.49 -7.30 -7.72
N VAL A 124 4.65 -7.47 -8.75
CA VAL A 124 3.20 -7.20 -8.66
C VAL A 124 2.57 -8.00 -7.52
N THR A 125 2.84 -9.31 -7.46
CA THR A 125 2.30 -10.21 -6.44
C THR A 125 2.72 -9.79 -5.04
N ALA A 126 3.98 -9.43 -4.83
CA ALA A 126 4.47 -8.98 -3.53
C ALA A 126 3.77 -7.69 -3.09
N VAL A 127 3.65 -6.70 -3.99
CA VAL A 127 2.97 -5.43 -3.72
C VAL A 127 1.51 -5.65 -3.36
N LEU A 128 0.79 -6.44 -4.16
CA LEU A 128 -0.63 -6.72 -3.95
C LEU A 128 -0.88 -7.53 -2.67
N LYS A 129 0.07 -8.33 -2.20
CA LYS A 129 -0.03 -9.02 -0.90
C LYS A 129 0.18 -8.08 0.29
N THR A 130 1.08 -7.11 0.19
CA THR A 130 1.53 -6.34 1.37
C THR A 130 0.88 -4.98 1.52
N CYS A 131 0.48 -4.36 0.40
CA CYS A 131 0.11 -2.95 0.37
C CYS A 131 -1.37 -2.62 0.58
N PRO A 132 -2.36 -3.46 0.20
CA PRO A 132 -3.77 -3.14 0.41
C PRO A 132 -4.13 -2.90 1.88
N VAL A 133 -3.66 -3.75 2.80
CA VAL A 133 -4.03 -3.65 4.23
C VAL A 133 -3.63 -2.31 4.87
N PRO A 134 -2.37 -1.83 4.75
CA PRO A 134 -2.02 -0.50 5.24
C PRO A 134 -2.80 0.63 4.57
N MET A 135 -3.16 0.51 3.30
CA MET A 135 -3.89 1.54 2.56
C MET A 135 -5.35 1.62 3.03
N MET A 136 -6.02 0.48 3.22
CA MET A 136 -7.37 0.42 3.81
C MET A 136 -7.43 1.09 5.18
N LYS A 137 -6.44 0.85 6.05
CA LYS A 137 -6.41 1.45 7.40
C LYS A 137 -6.33 2.98 7.40
N MET A 138 -5.93 3.56 6.28
CA MET A 138 -5.87 5.01 6.11
C MET A 138 -6.99 5.54 5.21
N GLU A 139 -7.95 4.69 4.83
CA GLU A 139 -9.00 5.03 3.88
C GLU A 139 -8.41 5.56 2.57
N ARG A 140 -7.40 4.86 2.06
CA ARG A 140 -6.75 5.15 0.77
C ARG A 140 -6.74 3.89 -0.08
N ASP A 141 -6.82 4.11 -1.39
CA ASP A 141 -6.69 3.04 -2.37
C ASP A 141 -5.26 2.96 -2.92
N ILE A 142 -4.96 1.80 -3.53
CA ILE A 142 -3.68 1.55 -4.18
C ILE A 142 -3.82 1.53 -5.69
N GLY A 143 -2.83 2.08 -6.38
CA GLY A 143 -2.60 1.84 -7.79
C GLY A 143 -1.36 0.99 -8.04
N VAL A 144 -1.47 0.02 -8.94
CA VAL A 144 -0.35 -0.80 -9.40
C VAL A 144 -0.42 -0.89 -10.92
N GLU A 145 0.66 -0.50 -11.59
CA GLU A 145 0.81 -0.56 -13.03
C GLU A 145 2.01 -1.45 -13.38
N LYS A 146 1.73 -2.52 -14.13
CA LYS A 146 2.74 -3.41 -14.69
C LYS A 146 3.30 -2.81 -15.98
N LEU A 147 4.57 -2.43 -15.95
CA LEU A 147 5.33 -2.02 -17.13
C LEU A 147 6.09 -3.21 -17.71
N ALA A 148 6.79 -3.02 -18.82
CA ALA A 148 7.52 -4.09 -19.50
C ALA A 148 8.61 -4.73 -18.63
N ASP A 149 9.36 -3.91 -17.88
CA ASP A 149 10.54 -4.31 -17.09
C ASP A 149 10.46 -3.89 -15.61
N SER A 150 9.32 -3.34 -15.19
CA SER A 150 9.18 -2.68 -13.90
C SER A 150 7.72 -2.64 -13.46
N VAL A 151 7.51 -2.31 -12.19
CA VAL A 151 6.18 -2.10 -11.61
C VAL A 151 6.14 -0.73 -10.99
N HIS A 152 5.18 0.09 -11.42
CA HIS A 152 4.88 1.34 -10.74
C HIS A 152 3.78 1.08 -9.70
N VAL A 153 4.02 1.56 -8.48
CA VAL A 153 3.10 1.43 -7.34
C VAL A 153 2.83 2.83 -6.82
N HIS A 154 1.58 3.16 -6.54
CA HIS A 154 1.22 4.43 -5.92
C HIS A 154 0.07 4.30 -4.94
N MET A 155 0.01 5.24 -4.00
CA MET A 155 -1.17 5.48 -3.17
C MET A 155 -2.05 6.52 -3.85
N LYS A 156 -3.36 6.25 -3.89
CA LYS A 156 -4.35 7.20 -4.40
C LYS A 156 -4.51 8.38 -3.44
N GLY A 157 -4.80 9.54 -4.02
CA GLY A 157 -5.16 10.74 -3.28
C GLY A 157 -6.46 10.62 -2.52
N ALA A 158 -6.67 11.49 -1.54
CA ALA A 158 -7.96 11.61 -0.85
C ALA A 158 -9.09 11.98 -1.82
N ASP A 159 -8.78 12.80 -2.83
CA ASP A 159 -9.74 13.37 -3.77
C ASP A 159 -9.88 12.54 -5.06
N HIS A 160 -9.24 11.36 -5.12
CA HIS A 160 -9.28 10.48 -6.29
C HIS A 160 -10.34 9.40 -6.13
N ASP A 161 -11.58 9.71 -6.55
CA ASP A 161 -12.79 8.86 -6.42
C ASP A 161 -12.83 7.58 -7.29
N SER A 162 -11.73 7.18 -7.92
CA SER A 162 -11.73 6.09 -8.91
C SER A 162 -11.52 4.68 -8.32
N GLY A 163 -11.42 4.54 -7.00
CA GLY A 163 -11.05 3.27 -6.38
C GLY A 163 -9.61 2.84 -6.69
N PRO A 164 -9.24 1.57 -6.39
CA PRO A 164 -7.94 1.05 -6.77
C PRO A 164 -7.77 0.93 -8.29
N THR A 165 -6.54 1.06 -8.76
CA THR A 165 -6.22 0.95 -10.21
C THR A 165 -5.20 -0.16 -10.45
N PHE A 166 -5.52 -1.09 -11.33
CA PHE A 166 -4.64 -2.20 -11.69
C PHE A 166 -4.44 -2.24 -13.21
N THR A 167 -3.32 -1.69 -13.68
CA THR A 167 -3.02 -1.59 -15.12
C THR A 167 -2.07 -2.71 -15.54
N GLY A 168 -2.42 -3.47 -16.58
CA GLY A 168 -1.60 -4.58 -17.07
C GLY A 168 -1.60 -5.82 -16.17
N ILE A 169 -2.54 -5.92 -15.24
CA ILE A 169 -2.65 -7.02 -14.26
C ILE A 169 -3.99 -7.72 -14.47
N SER A 170 -3.95 -9.00 -14.86
CA SER A 170 -5.16 -9.76 -15.20
C SER A 170 -5.95 -10.25 -13.99
N ASP A 171 -5.27 -10.52 -12.87
CA ASP A 171 -5.89 -11.01 -11.63
C ASP A 171 -5.24 -10.37 -10.40
N PRO A 172 -5.60 -9.11 -10.08
CA PRO A 172 -5.10 -8.46 -8.88
C PRO A 172 -5.72 -9.06 -7.60
N GLN A 173 -6.86 -9.74 -7.68
CA GLN A 173 -7.63 -10.15 -6.50
C GLN A 173 -7.01 -11.36 -5.78
N THR A 174 -6.52 -12.34 -6.53
CA THR A 174 -5.85 -13.52 -5.95
C THR A 174 -4.69 -13.16 -5.01
N PRO A 175 -3.71 -12.32 -5.41
CA PRO A 175 -2.63 -11.93 -4.50
C PRO A 175 -3.10 -11.03 -3.35
N ILE A 176 -4.10 -10.17 -3.56
CA ILE A 176 -4.70 -9.37 -2.47
C ILE A 176 -5.31 -10.28 -1.40
N ALA A 177 -6.15 -11.23 -1.81
CA ALA A 177 -6.78 -12.20 -0.91
C ALA A 177 -5.73 -12.98 -0.12
N ALA A 178 -4.69 -13.48 -0.79
CA ALA A 178 -3.60 -14.21 -0.14
C ALA A 178 -2.79 -13.35 0.85
N GLY A 179 -2.80 -12.01 0.71
CA GLY A 179 -2.19 -11.09 1.68
C GLY A 179 -3.07 -10.81 2.90
N LEU A 180 -4.38 -10.95 2.73
CA LEU A 180 -5.40 -10.76 3.77
C LEU A 180 -5.62 -12.04 4.60
N ASP A 181 -5.31 -13.20 4.04
CA ASP A 181 -5.42 -14.47 4.73
C ASP A 181 -4.60 -14.47 6.03
N PRO A 182 -5.19 -14.91 7.16
CA PRO A 182 -4.48 -14.98 8.42
C PRO A 182 -3.26 -15.90 8.28
N GLN A 183 -2.06 -15.33 8.45
CA GLN A 183 -0.76 -16.04 8.37
C GLN A 183 -0.67 -17.21 9.37
N LYS A 184 -1.53 -17.19 10.40
CA LYS A 184 -1.72 -18.26 11.34
C LYS A 184 -3.21 -18.32 11.68
N ILE A 185 -3.86 -19.43 11.37
CA ILE A 185 -5.17 -19.73 11.94
C ILE A 185 -4.93 -19.81 13.47
N PRO A 186 -5.64 -19.01 14.29
CA PRO A 186 -5.56 -19.16 15.73
C PRO A 186 -5.75 -20.62 16.08
N ASP A 187 -4.92 -21.15 16.98
CA ASP A 187 -5.07 -22.53 17.42
C ASP A 187 -6.35 -22.63 18.25
N CYS A 188 -7.44 -22.95 17.56
CA CYS A 188 -8.76 -23.16 18.15
C CYS A 188 -8.87 -24.52 18.86
N SER A 189 -7.82 -25.34 18.91
CA SER A 189 -7.88 -26.65 19.57
C SER A 189 -8.10 -26.55 21.09
N ASN A 190 -7.73 -25.41 21.70
CA ASN A 190 -7.98 -25.10 23.11
C ASN A 190 -9.23 -24.24 23.35
N LEU A 191 -9.91 -23.80 22.28
CA LEU A 191 -11.28 -23.34 22.45
C LEU A 191 -12.07 -24.58 22.80
N LYS A 192 -12.65 -24.60 24.02
CA LYS A 192 -13.68 -25.59 24.35
C LYS A 192 -14.67 -25.53 23.20
N THR A 193 -14.74 -26.61 22.41
CA THR A 193 -15.78 -26.79 21.42
C THR A 193 -17.09 -26.53 22.15
N VAL A 194 -17.76 -25.43 21.80
CA VAL A 194 -19.13 -25.20 22.26
C VAL A 194 -19.94 -26.24 21.49
N ALA A 195 -20.10 -27.42 22.12
CA ALA A 195 -20.75 -28.59 21.51
C ALA A 195 -22.21 -28.31 21.11
N ASN A 196 -22.74 -27.18 21.58
CA ASN A 196 -24.01 -26.58 21.23
C ASN A 196 -23.89 -25.07 21.53
N GLY A 197 -24.69 -24.25 20.86
CA GLY A 197 -24.79 -22.81 21.15
C GLY A 197 -25.48 -22.50 22.49
N ALA A 198 -25.35 -23.36 23.52
CA ALA A 198 -26.10 -23.27 24.77
C ALA A 198 -25.26 -22.82 25.97
N TYR A 199 -23.99 -22.43 25.77
CA TYR A 199 -23.15 -21.93 26.84
C TYR A 199 -23.04 -20.40 26.77
N TYR A 200 -23.67 -19.74 27.73
CA TYR A 200 -23.66 -18.28 27.89
C TYR A 200 -22.97 -17.92 29.21
N PRO A 201 -22.42 -16.69 29.35
CA PRO A 201 -21.97 -16.19 30.63
C PRO A 201 -23.09 -16.28 31.68
N GLY A 202 -22.74 -16.50 32.95
CA GLY A 202 -23.72 -16.69 34.01
C GLY A 202 -24.70 -15.50 34.12
N GLY A 203 -26.00 -15.78 34.06
CA GLY A 203 -27.07 -14.78 34.08
C GLY A 203 -27.75 -14.51 32.75
N TYR A 204 -27.35 -15.21 31.68
CA TYR A 204 -27.93 -15.07 30.35
C TYR A 204 -28.32 -16.45 29.80
N ASP A 205 -29.51 -16.54 29.18
CA ASP A 205 -30.04 -17.79 28.61
C ASP A 205 -30.13 -17.73 27.08
N ASP A 206 -29.70 -16.62 26.49
CA ASP A 206 -29.87 -16.31 25.08
C ASP A 206 -28.71 -15.42 24.57
N PRO A 207 -28.16 -15.68 23.37
CA PRO A 207 -27.03 -14.93 22.84
C PRO A 207 -27.39 -13.46 22.56
N THR A 208 -28.65 -13.13 22.27
CA THR A 208 -29.06 -11.74 22.05
C THR A 208 -28.99 -10.90 23.32
N GLN A 209 -29.00 -11.54 24.50
CA GLN A 209 -28.81 -10.87 25.78
C GLN A 209 -27.34 -10.59 26.10
N VAL A 210 -26.39 -11.29 25.45
CA VAL A 210 -24.95 -11.17 25.70
C VAL A 210 -24.28 -10.27 24.66
N VAL A 211 -24.63 -10.46 23.38
CA VAL A 211 -23.99 -9.75 22.25
C VAL A 211 -24.94 -8.85 21.47
N GLY A 212 -26.21 -8.75 21.89
CA GLY A 212 -27.27 -8.06 21.15
C GLY A 212 -27.88 -8.94 20.07
N VAL A 213 -29.02 -8.51 19.51
CA VAL A 213 -29.58 -9.14 18.30
C VAL A 213 -28.51 -9.00 17.22
N VAL A 214 -27.91 -10.11 16.81
CA VAL A 214 -27.13 -10.14 15.57
C VAL A 214 -28.17 -10.03 14.47
N ASP A 215 -28.28 -8.85 13.87
CA ASP A 215 -29.28 -8.46 12.85
C ASP A 215 -29.11 -9.21 11.52
N GLU A 216 -28.91 -10.52 11.59
CA GLU A 216 -28.47 -11.43 10.53
C GLU A 216 -26.94 -11.44 10.32
N PRO A 217 -26.33 -12.63 10.11
CA PRO A 217 -24.98 -12.69 9.58
C PRO A 217 -24.99 -11.99 8.21
N VAL A 218 -24.19 -10.94 8.05
CA VAL A 218 -24.01 -10.29 6.74
C VAL A 218 -23.48 -11.33 5.77
N ASP A 219 -24.37 -11.82 4.92
CA ASP A 219 -24.02 -12.77 3.87
C ASP A 219 -23.76 -12.05 2.54
N ARG A 220 -23.30 -12.79 1.53
CA ARG A 220 -22.95 -12.21 0.22
C ARG A 220 -24.15 -11.69 -0.56
N THR A 221 -25.38 -11.96 -0.13
CA THR A 221 -26.60 -11.44 -0.76
C THR A 221 -26.93 -10.02 -0.27
N MET A 222 -26.42 -9.65 0.92
CA MET A 222 -26.56 -8.32 1.53
C MET A 222 -25.51 -7.34 0.97
N THR A 223 -25.58 -7.10 -0.34
CA THR A 223 -24.55 -6.39 -1.13
C THR A 223 -24.10 -5.04 -0.55
N VAL A 224 -24.98 -4.25 0.06
CA VAL A 224 -24.61 -2.94 0.63
C VAL A 224 -23.75 -3.09 1.89
N ASP A 225 -24.13 -3.99 2.79
CA ASP A 225 -23.43 -4.20 4.06
C ASP A 225 -22.17 -5.06 3.88
N ALA A 226 -22.22 -6.02 2.95
CA ALA A 226 -21.04 -6.73 2.47
C ALA A 226 -20.02 -5.76 1.86
N ASN A 227 -20.43 -4.83 0.99
CA ASN A 227 -19.52 -3.83 0.40
C ASN A 227 -18.94 -2.86 1.44
N ARG A 228 -19.67 -2.55 2.51
CA ARG A 228 -19.17 -1.74 3.64
C ARG A 228 -18.12 -2.46 4.49
N LEU A 229 -18.22 -3.78 4.62
CA LEU A 229 -17.26 -4.61 5.37
C LEU A 229 -16.06 -5.06 4.53
N VAL A 230 -16.18 -5.03 3.20
CA VAL A 230 -15.31 -5.75 2.26
C VAL A 230 -14.81 -4.82 1.17
N GLN A 231 -13.99 -3.83 1.50
CA GLN A 231 -13.33 -3.08 0.42
C GLN A 231 -12.26 -3.93 -0.29
N TYR A 232 -11.71 -4.97 0.39
CA TYR A 232 -10.76 -5.93 -0.18
C TYR A 232 -10.85 -7.39 0.34
N LEU A 233 -11.73 -7.74 1.30
CA LEU A 233 -11.80 -9.09 1.91
C LEU A 233 -12.54 -10.14 1.03
N GLY A 234 -11.78 -10.83 0.18
CA GLY A 234 -11.98 -12.28 -0.05
C GLY A 234 -13.25 -12.74 -0.77
N VAL A 235 -13.18 -12.82 -2.10
CA VAL A 235 -14.01 -13.78 -2.86
C VAL A 235 -13.38 -15.17 -2.74
N ASN A 236 -13.55 -15.84 -1.60
CA ASN A 236 -13.33 -17.29 -1.55
C ASN A 236 -14.30 -17.95 -2.54
N LYS A 237 -13.73 -18.50 -3.61
CA LYS A 237 -14.37 -19.44 -4.53
C LYS A 237 -14.39 -20.80 -3.85
N GLU A 238 -15.56 -21.40 -3.69
CA GLU A 238 -15.64 -22.85 -3.64
C GLU A 238 -16.71 -23.36 -4.62
N ARG A 239 -16.19 -24.17 -5.56
CA ARG A 239 -16.76 -25.29 -6.33
C ARG A 239 -18.21 -25.22 -6.82
#